data_AF-A0A161MJG4-F1
#
_entry.id   AF-A0A161MJG4-F1
#
_cell.length_a   1.000
_cell.length_b   1.000
_cell.length_c   1.000
_cell.angle_alpha   90.00
_cell.angle_beta   90.00
_cell.angle_gamma   90.00
#
_symmetry.space_group_name_H-M   'P 1'
#
loop_
_entity.id
_entity.type
_entity.pdbx_description
1 polymer ?
#
loop_
_entity_poly.entity_id
_entity_poly.type
_entity_poly.pdbx_seq_one_letter_code
_entity_poly.pdbx_strand_id
1 'polypeptide(L)'
;MRYFNLVVLCLGKTILELLHHLYSFVLLVKRLYIDTISFIISITQHQDVKLIEHRIPSLRKIPSHLVLILGPESPSYNDLFKIIFWCFPAGISHISFYDH
;
A
#
# COMPACT_ATOMS: atom_id res chain seq x y z
N MET A 1 42.70 36.07 -0.80
CA MET A 1 42.82 34.84 -1.63
C MET A 1 42.44 33.55 -0.88
N ARG A 2 43.03 33.23 0.29
CA ARG A 2 42.82 31.92 0.97
C ARG A 2 41.40 31.67 1.50
N TYR A 3 40.72 32.69 2.02
CA TYR A 3 39.35 32.58 2.53
C TYR A 3 38.30 32.35 1.43
N PHE A 4 38.50 32.93 0.25
CA PHE A 4 37.58 32.79 -0.88
C PHE A 4 37.51 31.32 -1.36
N ASN A 5 38.67 30.67 -1.51
CA ASN A 5 38.73 29.25 -1.90
C ASN A 5 38.06 28.33 -0.87
N LEU A 6 38.15 28.67 0.43
CA LEU A 6 37.56 27.88 1.51
C LEU A 6 36.03 27.94 1.48
N VAL A 7 35.47 29.14 1.24
CA VAL A 7 34.01 29.33 1.10
C VAL A 7 33.47 28.59 -0.13
N VAL A 8 34.18 28.66 -1.27
CA VAL A 8 33.79 27.96 -2.51
C VAL A 8 33.79 26.43 -2.31
N LEU A 9 34.80 25.89 -1.61
CA LEU A 9 34.86 24.45 -1.29
C LEU A 9 33.74 24.01 -0.33
N CYS A 10 33.43 24.80 0.69
CA CYS A 10 32.32 24.51 1.60
C CYS A 10 30.97 24.54 0.88
N LEU A 11 30.74 25.54 0.01
CA LEU A 11 29.53 25.63 -0.81
C LEU A 11 29.39 24.40 -1.72
N GLY A 12 30.46 24.02 -2.43
CA GLY A 12 30.47 22.83 -3.28
C GLY A 12 30.12 21.56 -2.51
N LYS A 13 30.69 21.37 -1.31
CA LYS A 13 30.38 20.24 -0.44
C LYS A 13 28.91 20.23 -0.02
N THR A 14 28.36 21.36 0.41
CA THR A 14 26.94 21.43 0.81
C THR A 14 25.99 21.13 -0.34
N ILE A 15 26.31 21.59 -1.55
CA ILE A 15 25.50 21.31 -2.75
C ILE A 15 25.53 19.81 -3.07
N LEU A 16 26.69 19.17 -2.98
CA LEU A 16 26.84 17.74 -3.23
C LEU A 16 26.06 16.88 -2.22
N GLU A 17 26.13 17.23 -0.93
CA GLU A 17 25.38 16.55 0.15
C GLU A 17 23.86 16.65 -0.07
N LEU A 18 23.38 17.85 -0.44
CA LEU A 18 21.97 18.07 -0.77
C LEU A 18 21.52 17.22 -1.97
N LEU A 19 22.37 17.12 -3.00
CA LEU A 19 22.07 16.31 -4.19
C LEU A 19 22.01 14.81 -3.84
N HIS A 20 22.90 14.33 -2.98
CA HIS A 20 22.85 12.95 -2.47
C HIS A 20 21.61 12.66 -1.63
N HIS A 21 21.20 13.59 -0.77
CA HIS A 21 19.97 13.45 0.01
C HIS A 21 18.74 13.43 -0.90
N LEU A 22 18.68 14.31 -1.90
CA LEU A 22 17.58 14.34 -2.86
C LEU A 22 17.52 13.04 -3.67
N TYR A 23 18.65 12.54 -4.15
CA TYR A 23 18.71 11.28 -4.88
C TYR A 23 18.26 10.09 -4.01
N SER A 24 18.74 10.03 -2.77
CA SER A 24 18.36 8.98 -1.82
C SER A 24 16.87 9.03 -1.50
N PHE A 25 16.30 10.24 -1.38
CA PHE A 25 14.87 10.43 -1.19
C PHE A 25 14.06 9.93 -2.39
N VAL A 26 14.47 10.26 -3.62
CA VAL A 26 13.81 9.75 -4.84
C VAL A 26 13.86 8.23 -4.89
N LEU A 27 14.98 7.61 -4.52
CA LEU A 27 15.11 6.15 -4.46
C LEU A 27 14.16 5.54 -3.43
N LEU A 28 14.02 6.17 -2.25
CA LEU A 28 13.11 5.73 -1.20
C LEU A 28 11.66 5.81 -1.66
N VAL A 29 11.24 6.92 -2.29
CA VAL A 29 9.91 7.07 -2.88
C VAL A 29 9.65 5.99 -3.93
N LYS A 30 10.63 5.73 -4.81
CA LYS A 30 10.51 4.69 -5.84
C LYS A 30 10.34 3.30 -5.22
N ARG A 31 11.07 2.98 -4.15
CA ARG A 31 10.96 1.70 -3.45
C ARG A 31 9.57 1.54 -2.83
N LEU A 32 9.11 2.55 -2.07
CA LEU A 32 7.77 2.55 -1.49
C LEU A 32 6.67 2.42 -2.56
N TYR A 33 6.84 3.09 -3.69
CA TYR A 33 5.90 3.00 -4.82
C TYR A 33 5.87 1.59 -5.43
N ILE A 34 7.03 0.99 -5.70
CA ILE A 34 7.10 -0.37 -6.26
C ILE A 34 6.52 -1.39 -5.27
N ASP A 35 6.84 -1.27 -3.98
CA ASP A 35 6.33 -2.17 -2.95
C ASP A 35 4.80 -2.07 -2.84
N THR A 36 4.25 -0.84 -2.88
CA THR A 36 2.80 -0.62 -2.85
C THR A 36 2.11 -1.15 -4.10
N ILE A 37 2.65 -0.88 -5.30
CA ILE A 37 2.07 -1.34 -6.56
C ILE A 37 2.18 -2.86 -6.69
N SER A 38 3.32 -3.46 -6.32
CA SER A 38 3.48 -4.92 -6.34
C SER A 38 2.54 -5.61 -5.35
N PHE A 39 2.30 -5.02 -4.19
CA PHE A 39 1.30 -5.49 -3.23
C PHE A 39 -0.12 -5.44 -3.84
N ILE A 40 -0.53 -4.29 -4.39
CA ILE A 40 -1.85 -4.14 -5.05
C ILE A 40 -1.99 -5.13 -6.21
N ILE A 41 -0.96 -5.28 -7.04
CA ILE A 41 -0.96 -6.24 -8.16
C ILE A 41 -1.08 -7.67 -7.64
N SER A 42 -0.33 -8.05 -6.59
CA SER A 42 -0.41 -9.40 -6.01
C SER A 42 -1.80 -9.76 -5.51
N ILE A 43 -2.55 -8.77 -5.00
CA ILE A 43 -3.94 -8.92 -4.56
C ILE A 43 -4.90 -8.95 -5.75
N THR A 44 -4.64 -8.14 -6.78
CA THR A 44 -5.51 -8.03 -7.98
C THR A 44 -5.32 -9.20 -8.96
N GLN A 45 -4.15 -9.83 -8.97
CA GLN A 45 -3.75 -10.83 -9.97
C GLN A 45 -4.37 -12.22 -9.72
N HIS A 46 -4.97 -12.45 -8.56
CA HIS A 46 -5.90 -13.57 -8.40
C HIS A 46 -7.14 -13.29 -9.23
N GLN A 47 -7.44 -14.18 -10.19
CA GLN A 47 -8.54 -14.17 -11.17
C GLN A 47 -9.96 -14.03 -10.57
N ASP A 48 -10.09 -13.67 -9.29
CA ASP A 48 -11.30 -13.71 -8.48
C ASP A 48 -12.23 -12.51 -8.71
N VAL A 49 -11.72 -11.31 -9.05
CA VAL A 49 -12.61 -10.12 -9.20
C VAL A 49 -13.65 -10.31 -10.31
N LYS A 50 -13.24 -10.83 -11.47
CA LYS A 50 -14.17 -11.14 -12.57
C LYS A 50 -15.11 -12.31 -12.25
N LEU A 51 -14.65 -13.28 -11.44
CA LEU A 51 -15.47 -14.41 -10.98
C LEU A 51 -16.52 -13.97 -9.95
N ILE A 52 -16.16 -13.01 -9.10
CA ILE A 52 -17.04 -12.40 -8.10
C ILE A 52 -18.15 -11.62 -8.83
N GLU A 53 -17.81 -10.74 -9.77
CA GLU A 53 -18.81 -10.01 -10.58
C GLU A 53 -19.80 -10.94 -11.29
N HIS A 54 -19.32 -12.08 -11.83
CA HIS A 54 -20.20 -13.03 -12.52
C HIS A 54 -21.10 -13.84 -11.58
N ARG A 55 -20.68 -14.08 -10.32
CA ARG A 55 -21.47 -14.85 -9.33
C ARG A 55 -22.39 -14.00 -8.46
N ILE A 56 -22.10 -12.73 -8.23
CA ILE A 56 -22.98 -11.83 -7.45
C ILE A 56 -24.43 -11.82 -7.94
N PRO A 57 -24.75 -11.74 -9.25
CA PRO A 57 -26.16 -11.73 -9.69
C PRO A 57 -26.91 -13.03 -9.36
N SER A 58 -26.22 -14.12 -9.01
CA SER A 58 -26.85 -15.36 -8.52
C SER A 58 -27.14 -15.35 -7.02
N LEU A 59 -26.56 -14.41 -6.25
CA LEU A 59 -26.85 -14.26 -4.83
C LEU A 59 -28.13 -13.46 -4.63
N ARG A 60 -29.10 -14.08 -3.95
CA ARG A 60 -30.41 -13.48 -3.66
C ARG A 60 -30.33 -12.30 -2.68
N LYS A 61 -29.29 -12.22 -1.86
CA LYS A 61 -29.07 -11.17 -0.85
C LYS A 61 -27.57 -10.94 -0.65
N ILE A 62 -27.17 -9.68 -0.55
CA ILE A 62 -25.80 -9.23 -0.26
C ILE A 62 -25.86 -8.48 1.08
N PRO A 63 -24.96 -8.76 2.04
CA PRO A 63 -24.92 -8.03 3.30
C PRO A 63 -24.39 -6.60 3.09
N SER A 64 -25.04 -5.61 3.71
CA SER A 64 -24.55 -4.23 3.72
C SER A 64 -23.39 -4.02 4.71
N HIS A 65 -23.33 -4.83 5.77
CA HIS A 65 -22.29 -4.76 6.79
C HIS A 65 -21.74 -6.15 7.10
N LEU A 66 -20.43 -6.33 6.93
CA LEU A 66 -19.70 -7.55 7.24
C LEU A 66 -18.88 -7.34 8.52
N VAL A 67 -18.97 -8.28 9.47
CA VAL A 67 -18.16 -8.27 10.68
C VAL A 67 -17.21 -9.48 10.65
N LEU A 68 -15.92 -9.23 10.78
CA LEU A 68 -14.89 -10.25 10.91
C LEU A 68 -14.45 -10.34 12.36
N ILE A 69 -14.68 -11.50 12.97
CA ILE A 69 -14.20 -11.82 14.32
C ILE A 69 -12.84 -12.49 14.16
N LEU A 70 -11.80 -11.84 14.65
CA LEU A 70 -10.45 -12.37 14.65
C LEU A 70 -10.34 -13.42 15.76
N GLY A 71 -9.70 -14.54 15.42
CA GLY A 71 -9.37 -15.59 16.39
C GLY A 71 -8.18 -15.20 17.27
N PRO A 72 -7.81 -16.03 18.26
CA PRO A 72 -6.71 -15.73 19.18
C PRO A 72 -5.33 -15.78 18.49
N GLU A 73 -5.29 -16.13 17.21
CA GLU A 73 -4.09 -16.12 16.39
C GLU A 73 -3.78 -14.72 15.89
N SER A 74 -2.48 -14.43 15.68
CA SER A 74 -2.06 -13.14 15.15
C SER A 74 -2.65 -12.90 13.76
N PRO A 75 -3.42 -11.80 13.56
CA PRO A 75 -4.06 -11.56 12.28
C PRO A 75 -3.04 -11.23 11.19
N SER A 76 -3.15 -11.91 10.06
CA SER A 76 -2.42 -11.57 8.85
C SER A 76 -3.07 -10.36 8.17
N TYR A 77 -2.44 -9.19 8.28
CA TYR A 77 -2.92 -7.96 7.62
C TYR A 77 -3.06 -8.11 6.10
N ASN A 78 -2.23 -8.95 5.47
CA ASN A 78 -2.35 -9.25 4.05
C ASN A 78 -3.70 -9.92 3.73
N ASP A 79 -4.12 -10.87 4.55
CA ASP A 79 -5.39 -11.57 4.33
C ASP A 79 -6.59 -10.70 4.68
N LEU A 80 -6.50 -9.86 5.72
CA LEU A 80 -7.51 -8.84 6.00
C LEU A 80 -7.69 -7.88 4.83
N PHE A 81 -6.58 -7.42 4.24
CA PHE A 81 -6.61 -6.51 3.11
C PHE A 81 -7.23 -7.17 1.86
N LYS A 82 -6.93 -8.44 1.58
CA LYS A 82 -7.59 -9.21 0.52
C LYS A 82 -9.10 -9.29 0.72
N ILE A 83 -9.56 -9.54 1.95
CA ILE A 83 -10.99 -9.60 2.28
C ILE A 83 -11.67 -8.26 2.01
N ILE A 84 -11.05 -7.15 2.41
CA ILE A 84 -11.54 -5.80 2.10
C ILE A 84 -11.66 -5.60 0.59
N PHE A 85 -10.63 -5.99 -0.17
CA PHE A 85 -10.61 -5.88 -1.62
C PHE A 85 -11.64 -6.75 -2.33
N TRP A 86 -12.00 -7.92 -1.77
CA TRP A 86 -13.08 -8.75 -2.29
C TRP A 86 -14.47 -8.20 -1.98
N CYS A 87 -14.64 -7.51 -0.85
CA CYS A 87 -15.91 -6.92 -0.45
C CYS A 87 -16.35 -5.76 -1.37
N PHE A 88 -15.38 -5.01 -1.91
CA PHE A 88 -15.64 -3.87 -2.80
C PHE A 88 -16.42 -4.26 -4.07
N PRO A 89 -15.94 -5.19 -4.93
CA PRO A 89 -16.71 -5.68 -6.08
C PRO A 89 -17.94 -6.49 -5.66
N ALA A 90 -17.94 -7.09 -4.46
CA ALA A 90 -19.10 -7.81 -3.91
C ALA A 90 -20.29 -6.91 -3.52
N GLY A 91 -20.12 -5.59 -3.50
CA GLY A 91 -21.17 -4.64 -3.13
C GLY A 91 -21.44 -4.54 -1.63
N ILE A 92 -20.48 -4.95 -0.80
CA ILE A 92 -20.56 -4.85 0.67
C ILE A 92 -20.06 -3.45 1.07
N SER A 93 -20.93 -2.62 1.67
CA SER A 93 -20.63 -1.20 1.90
C SER A 93 -19.83 -0.92 3.17
N HIS A 94 -19.92 -1.79 4.18
CA HIS A 94 -19.23 -1.60 5.46
C HIS A 94 -18.58 -2.90 5.94
N ILE A 95 -17.40 -2.79 6.54
CA ILE A 95 -16.63 -3.91 7.09
C ILE A 95 -16.10 -3.50 8.46
N SER A 96 -16.33 -4.31 9.48
CA SER A 96 -15.83 -4.13 10.84
C SER A 96 -14.98 -5.33 11.26
N PHE A 97 -13.88 -5.07 11.97
CA PHE A 97 -13.03 -6.11 12.55
C PHE A 97 -13.21 -6.09 14.07
N TYR A 98 -13.46 -7.25 14.66
CA TYR A 98 -13.55 -7.45 16.09
C TYR A 98 -12.39 -8.35 16.54
N ASP A 99 -11.47 -7.75 17.28
CA ASP A 99 -10.38 -8.44 17.96
C ASP A 99 -10.68 -8.47 19.45
N HIS A 100 -10.22 -9.51 20.15
CA HIS A 100 -10.54 -9.76 21.57
C HIS A 100 -9.37 -9.51 22.51
#